data_AF-A0A920VLZ6-F1
#
_entry.id   AF-A0A920VLZ6-F1
#
_cell.length_a   1.000
_cell.length_b   1.000
_cell.length_c   1.000
_cell.angle_alpha   90.00
_cell.angle_beta   90.00
_cell.angle_gamma   90.00
#
_symmetry.space_group_name_H-M   'P 1'
#
loop_
_entity.id
_entity.type
_entity.pdbx_description
1 polymer ?
#
loop_
_entity_poly.entity_id
_entity_poly.type
_entity_poly.pdbx_seq_one_letter_code
_entity_poly.pdbx_strand_id
1 'polypeptide(L)'
;MKTLALSAAALGIWLTVGSQPNATSLSSSKATAEHSFDHPSNPELTDVVQQYCVRCHNEERLTGNLSLETFAVEVADQQAETAEKMIVKLRAGLMPPPGARRPQGDTLLSLVQTIETVIDEAAAGHPDPGARRFQRLNRPEYERVIRDLLALNVDAGRWLPADTYLGSFDNMSAAQGLSTTLLEAYLRAATEISRLAIGTPDAVSSSMKYTNPIEVSQHAWDQLEGAPFGTRGGIVVTHDFPADGEYVFSVQTLFGRGTGIEDLDFSINGEGVALLGLENNGGSSAPIETEPIFVPAGQHRVAVAFVRRIEGPYEDRLSPHAWSFVGGEDAQQWANYGITALVHLTDLMITGPNDSRGISETPSREKIFICYPTSPAEERPCAESIISKLASEAYRRPATAADLEGPMSFYTSTASEGGFELGIRTALQAILASPAFLLRLERGKPGSGHFRRKLPLGRFRPGFALIIFLVGYLSGSRTARIGNAGTTRRAPGSGYTGREDVS
;
A
#
# COMPACT_ATOMS: atom_id res chain seq x y z
N MET A 1 19.50 -48.24 -36.79
CA MET A 1 19.09 -49.66 -36.92
C MET A 1 18.42 -50.10 -35.62
N LYS A 2 17.31 -50.87 -35.72
CA LYS A 2 16.28 -51.24 -34.72
C LYS A 2 15.14 -50.20 -34.58
N THR A 3 14.14 -50.20 -35.49
CA THR A 3 12.81 -50.89 -35.45
C THR A 3 11.90 -50.39 -34.32
N LEU A 4 10.99 -49.43 -34.59
CA LEU A 4 9.57 -49.58 -35.02
C LEU A 4 8.62 -50.13 -33.93
N ALA A 5 7.73 -49.26 -33.43
CA ALA A 5 6.34 -49.59 -33.08
C ALA A 5 5.48 -48.31 -33.02
N LEU A 6 4.73 -48.06 -34.10
CA LEU A 6 3.57 -47.19 -34.13
C LEU A 6 2.46 -47.78 -33.25
N SER A 7 1.77 -46.94 -32.49
CA SER A 7 0.39 -47.22 -32.06
C SER A 7 -0.43 -45.95 -32.23
N ALA A 8 -1.23 -45.94 -33.30
CA ALA A 8 -2.30 -44.99 -33.55
C ALA A 8 -3.56 -45.51 -32.83
N ALA A 9 -4.11 -44.70 -31.93
CA ALA A 9 -5.43 -44.94 -31.36
C ALA A 9 -6.38 -43.85 -31.89
N ALA A 10 -7.14 -44.22 -32.91
CA ALA A 10 -8.33 -43.50 -33.33
C ALA A 10 -9.44 -43.78 -32.31
N LEU A 11 -9.94 -42.75 -31.62
CA LEU A 11 -11.22 -42.82 -30.93
C LEU A 11 -12.21 -41.91 -31.63
N GLY A 12 -13.28 -42.54 -32.10
CA GLY A 12 -14.32 -41.97 -32.92
C GLY A 12 -15.20 -40.97 -32.18
N ILE A 13 -15.64 -40.01 -32.98
CA ILE A 13 -16.72 -39.07 -32.76
C ILE A 13 -18.00 -39.85 -32.42
N TRP A 14 -18.56 -39.62 -31.23
CA TRP A 14 -19.96 -39.92 -30.91
C TRP A 14 -20.69 -38.58 -30.71
N LEU A 15 -21.41 -38.18 -31.75
CA LEU A 15 -22.40 -37.11 -31.71
C LEU A 15 -23.65 -37.62 -30.96
N THR A 16 -23.77 -37.29 -29.68
CA THR A 16 -25.02 -37.43 -28.95
C THR A 16 -25.87 -36.19 -29.18
N VAL A 17 -26.88 -36.33 -30.04
CA VAL A 17 -28.00 -35.39 -30.19
C VAL A 17 -28.79 -35.38 -28.87
N GLY A 18 -28.53 -34.39 -28.02
CA GLY A 18 -29.33 -34.08 -26.84
C GLY A 18 -30.45 -33.12 -27.23
N SER A 19 -31.67 -33.63 -27.27
CA SER A 19 -32.92 -32.87 -27.42
C SER A 19 -33.05 -31.81 -26.32
N GLN A 20 -33.11 -30.54 -26.69
CA GLN A 20 -33.43 -29.44 -25.78
C GLN A 20 -34.90 -29.55 -25.33
N PRO A 21 -35.20 -29.42 -24.03
CA PRO A 21 -36.57 -29.16 -23.59
C PRO A 21 -36.95 -27.71 -23.95
N ASN A 22 -38.07 -27.57 -24.64
CA ASN A 22 -38.73 -26.29 -24.93
C ASN A 22 -38.93 -25.49 -23.63
N ALA A 23 -38.12 -24.47 -23.42
CA ALA A 23 -38.40 -23.42 -22.45
C ALA A 23 -39.46 -22.49 -23.05
N THR A 24 -40.67 -22.63 -22.55
CA THR A 24 -41.81 -21.74 -22.74
C THR A 24 -41.37 -20.28 -22.53
N SER A 25 -41.44 -19.47 -23.57
CA SER A 25 -41.22 -18.03 -23.48
C SER A 25 -42.36 -17.39 -22.68
N LEU A 26 -42.14 -17.20 -21.38
CA LEU A 26 -42.91 -16.24 -20.61
C LEU A 26 -42.51 -14.85 -21.10
N SER A 27 -43.39 -14.24 -21.88
CA SER A 27 -43.39 -12.83 -22.23
C SER A 27 -43.43 -12.01 -20.93
N SER A 28 -42.25 -11.68 -20.40
CA SER A 28 -42.11 -10.63 -19.41
C SER A 28 -42.25 -9.31 -20.16
N SER A 29 -43.48 -8.79 -20.19
CA SER A 29 -43.76 -7.40 -20.54
C SER A 29 -42.92 -6.50 -19.63
N LYS A 30 -41.76 -6.11 -20.14
CA LYS A 30 -40.90 -5.11 -19.52
C LYS A 30 -41.67 -3.80 -19.64
N ALA A 31 -42.42 -3.45 -18.60
CA ALA A 31 -42.97 -2.12 -18.46
C ALA A 31 -41.78 -1.16 -18.39
N THR A 32 -41.48 -0.52 -19.52
CA THR A 32 -40.72 0.72 -19.58
C THR A 32 -41.55 1.76 -18.83
N ALA A 33 -41.27 1.91 -17.54
CA ALA A 33 -41.59 3.14 -16.84
C ALA A 33 -40.67 4.22 -17.42
N GLU A 34 -41.13 4.86 -18.49
CA GLU A 34 -40.61 6.16 -18.91
C GLU A 34 -40.92 7.13 -17.76
N HIS A 35 -39.95 7.34 -16.88
CA HIS A 35 -39.95 8.52 -16.03
C HIS A 35 -39.62 9.72 -16.93
N SER A 36 -40.67 10.33 -17.46
CA SER A 36 -40.62 11.67 -18.03
C SER A 36 -40.25 12.63 -16.90
N PHE A 37 -38.97 13.01 -16.84
CA PHE A 37 -38.56 14.19 -16.09
C PHE A 37 -39.14 15.40 -16.82
N ASP A 38 -39.93 16.19 -16.11
CA ASP A 38 -40.54 17.44 -16.60
C ASP A 38 -39.40 18.46 -16.80
N HIS A 39 -38.70 18.35 -17.94
CA HIS A 39 -37.71 19.34 -18.34
C HIS A 39 -38.44 20.64 -18.62
N PRO A 40 -37.88 21.81 -18.28
CA PRO A 40 -38.35 23.07 -18.85
C PRO A 40 -38.14 23.01 -20.37
N SER A 41 -39.14 22.49 -21.08
CA SER A 41 -39.11 22.39 -22.54
C SER A 41 -39.18 23.81 -23.09
N ASN A 42 -38.02 24.35 -23.47
CA ASN A 42 -37.95 25.60 -24.20
C ASN A 42 -37.53 25.31 -25.64
N PRO A 43 -38.47 24.87 -26.50
CA PRO A 43 -38.17 24.52 -27.89
C PRO A 43 -37.55 25.70 -28.66
N GLU A 44 -37.79 26.93 -28.21
CA GLU A 44 -37.19 28.13 -28.80
C GLU A 44 -35.65 28.14 -28.68
N LEU A 45 -35.07 27.52 -27.64
CA LEU A 45 -33.62 27.42 -27.49
C LEU A 45 -33.02 26.36 -28.42
N THR A 46 -33.74 25.28 -28.69
CA THR A 46 -33.36 24.32 -29.73
C THR A 46 -33.36 25.01 -31.10
N ASP A 47 -34.36 25.85 -31.40
CA ASP A 47 -34.38 26.64 -32.64
C ASP A 47 -33.18 27.58 -32.77
N VAL A 48 -32.70 28.16 -31.67
CA VAL A 48 -31.46 28.97 -31.67
C VAL A 48 -30.25 28.12 -32.10
N VAL A 49 -30.12 26.89 -31.60
CA VAL A 49 -29.04 25.98 -32.02
C VAL A 49 -29.16 25.67 -33.52
N GLN A 50 -30.37 25.36 -33.99
CA GLN A 50 -30.63 25.03 -35.39
C GLN A 50 -30.35 26.23 -36.32
N GLN A 51 -30.73 27.45 -35.92
CA GLN A 51 -30.57 28.64 -36.74
C GLN A 51 -29.13 29.15 -36.81
N TYR A 52 -28.39 29.11 -35.69
CA TYR A 52 -27.09 29.77 -35.58
C TYR A 52 -25.91 28.80 -35.57
N CYS A 53 -26.05 27.60 -35.01
CA CYS A 53 -24.94 26.65 -34.85
C CYS A 53 -24.87 25.63 -36.00
N VAL A 54 -26.00 25.06 -36.42
CA VAL A 54 -26.07 24.00 -37.44
C VAL A 54 -25.60 24.49 -38.81
N ARG A 55 -25.60 25.79 -39.08
CA ARG A 55 -25.00 26.36 -40.31
C ARG A 55 -23.52 25.98 -40.52
N CYS A 56 -22.79 25.76 -39.43
CA CYS A 56 -21.38 25.36 -39.47
C CYS A 56 -21.16 23.93 -38.97
N HIS A 57 -21.94 23.50 -37.99
CA HIS A 57 -21.88 22.19 -37.35
C HIS A 57 -23.00 21.28 -37.87
N ASN A 58 -22.89 20.88 -39.13
CA ASN A 58 -23.82 19.96 -39.80
C ASN A 58 -23.04 18.80 -40.44
N GLU A 59 -23.75 17.79 -40.94
CA GLU A 59 -23.14 16.59 -41.53
C GLU A 59 -22.34 16.89 -42.81
N GLU A 60 -22.68 17.96 -43.53
CA GLU A 60 -21.97 18.34 -44.75
C GLU A 60 -20.63 19.06 -44.48
N ARG A 61 -20.65 20.03 -43.56
CA ARG A 61 -19.53 20.95 -43.30
C ARG A 61 -18.64 20.49 -42.16
N LEU A 62 -19.21 19.77 -41.18
CA LEU A 62 -18.53 19.16 -40.03
C LEU A 62 -17.44 20.07 -39.42
N THR A 63 -17.73 21.36 -39.24
CA THR A 63 -16.73 22.29 -38.72
C THR A 63 -16.32 21.84 -37.30
N GLY A 64 -15.03 21.64 -37.07
CA GLY A 64 -14.55 21.09 -35.78
C GLY A 64 -14.91 19.63 -35.54
N ASN A 65 -15.23 18.87 -36.60
CA ASN A 65 -15.64 17.46 -36.56
C ASN A 65 -16.86 17.21 -35.65
N LEU A 66 -17.84 18.13 -35.73
CA LEU A 66 -19.04 18.14 -34.90
C LEU A 66 -20.27 18.42 -35.79
N SER A 67 -21.32 17.62 -35.59
CA SER A 67 -22.67 17.85 -36.12
C SER A 67 -23.63 18.11 -34.96
N LEU A 68 -24.50 19.09 -35.13
CA LEU A 68 -25.55 19.47 -34.18
C LEU A 68 -26.95 19.37 -34.80
N GLU A 69 -27.10 18.77 -35.98
CA GLU A 69 -28.40 18.65 -36.67
C GLU A 69 -29.45 17.97 -35.79
N THR A 70 -29.06 16.92 -35.07
CA THR A 70 -29.93 16.16 -34.16
C THR A 70 -29.84 16.62 -32.70
N PHE A 71 -29.12 17.71 -32.42
CA PHE A 71 -28.98 18.23 -31.07
C PHE A 71 -30.23 19.02 -30.66
N ALA A 72 -30.78 18.66 -29.50
CA ALA A 72 -31.90 19.34 -28.87
C ALA A 72 -31.56 19.64 -27.41
N VAL A 73 -31.89 20.85 -26.96
CA VAL A 73 -31.52 21.37 -25.64
C VAL A 73 -32.19 20.57 -24.53
N GLU A 74 -33.41 20.11 -24.76
CA GLU A 74 -34.25 19.37 -23.81
C GLU A 74 -33.71 17.97 -23.49
N VAL A 75 -32.87 17.43 -24.37
CA VAL A 75 -32.23 16.10 -24.21
C VAL A 75 -30.71 16.22 -24.32
N ALA A 76 -30.17 17.37 -23.90
CA ALA A 76 -28.73 17.64 -23.93
C ALA A 76 -27.93 16.64 -23.07
N ASP A 77 -28.56 16.03 -22.07
CA ASP A 77 -28.01 14.95 -21.25
C ASP A 77 -27.64 13.69 -22.07
N GLN A 78 -28.44 13.35 -23.08
CA GLN A 78 -28.18 12.21 -23.96
C GLN A 78 -26.91 12.43 -24.80
N GLN A 79 -26.55 13.69 -25.02
CA GLN A 79 -25.34 14.14 -25.72
C GLN A 79 -24.40 14.95 -24.80
N ALA A 80 -24.28 14.56 -23.52
CA ALA A 80 -23.57 15.31 -22.49
C ALA A 80 -22.15 15.76 -22.90
N GLU A 81 -21.35 14.94 -23.58
CA GLU A 81 -20.00 15.32 -24.02
C GLU A 81 -20.02 16.52 -25.00
N THR A 82 -20.97 16.53 -25.93
CA THR A 82 -21.17 17.62 -26.88
C THR A 82 -21.69 18.86 -26.16
N ALA A 83 -22.66 18.67 -25.28
CA ALA A 83 -23.29 19.75 -24.53
C ALA A 83 -22.29 20.45 -23.59
N GLU A 84 -21.42 19.71 -22.90
CA GLU A 84 -20.31 20.26 -22.09
C GLU A 84 -19.33 21.09 -22.94
N LYS A 85 -18.95 20.59 -24.12
CA LYS A 85 -18.11 21.35 -25.07
C LYS A 85 -18.81 22.64 -25.50
N MET A 86 -20.12 22.59 -25.76
CA MET A 86 -20.92 23.77 -26.09
C MET A 86 -20.91 24.78 -24.93
N ILE A 87 -21.20 24.33 -23.71
CA ILE A 87 -21.17 25.17 -22.50
C ILE A 87 -19.85 25.92 -22.38
N VAL A 88 -18.72 25.20 -22.44
CA VAL A 88 -17.38 25.79 -22.33
C VAL A 88 -17.14 26.86 -23.42
N LYS A 89 -17.52 26.58 -24.67
CA LYS A 89 -17.31 27.50 -25.80
C LYS A 89 -18.23 28.72 -25.74
N LEU A 90 -19.47 28.54 -25.32
CA LEU A 90 -20.47 29.60 -25.20
C LEU A 90 -20.16 30.51 -24.00
N ARG A 91 -19.80 29.95 -22.83
CA ARG A 91 -19.35 30.70 -21.65
C ARG A 91 -18.07 31.50 -21.92
N ALA A 92 -17.15 30.95 -22.71
CA ALA A 92 -15.94 31.65 -23.14
C ALA A 92 -16.17 32.66 -24.28
N GLY A 93 -17.40 32.81 -24.78
CA GLY A 93 -17.74 33.73 -25.89
C GLY A 93 -17.17 33.32 -27.26
N LEU A 94 -16.50 32.16 -27.36
CA LEU A 94 -15.80 31.70 -28.56
C LEU A 94 -16.73 31.22 -29.67
N MET A 95 -17.99 30.92 -29.34
CA MET A 95 -19.03 30.53 -30.29
C MET A 95 -20.28 31.39 -30.11
N PRO A 96 -21.00 31.73 -31.21
CA PRO A 96 -20.54 31.70 -32.61
C PRO A 96 -19.29 32.57 -32.85
N PRO A 97 -18.42 32.23 -33.84
CA PRO A 97 -17.14 32.92 -34.04
C PRO A 97 -17.35 34.39 -34.50
N PRO A 98 -16.34 35.26 -34.31
CA PRO A 98 -16.41 36.65 -34.75
C PRO A 98 -16.77 36.77 -36.24
N GLY A 99 -17.72 37.65 -36.57
CA GLY A 99 -18.21 37.85 -37.94
C GLY A 99 -19.34 36.90 -38.38
N ALA A 100 -19.65 35.85 -37.61
CA ALA A 100 -20.85 35.06 -37.83
C ALA A 100 -22.11 35.76 -37.30
N ARG A 101 -23.28 35.40 -37.83
CA ARG A 101 -24.55 35.81 -37.23
C ARG A 101 -24.63 35.25 -35.82
N ARG A 102 -25.00 36.09 -34.86
CA ARG A 102 -25.06 35.75 -33.44
C ARG A 102 -26.42 36.15 -32.87
N PRO A 103 -27.01 35.34 -31.96
CA PRO A 103 -28.17 35.77 -31.18
C PRO A 103 -27.81 36.94 -30.27
N GLN A 104 -28.82 37.56 -29.65
CA GLN A 104 -28.60 38.55 -28.60
C GLN A 104 -27.86 37.92 -27.40
N GLY A 105 -27.15 38.75 -26.64
CA GLY A 105 -26.35 38.30 -25.48
C GLY A 105 -27.17 37.54 -24.45
N ASP A 106 -28.36 38.05 -24.13
CA ASP A 106 -29.28 37.43 -23.17
C ASP A 106 -29.78 36.07 -23.65
N THR A 107 -30.08 35.92 -24.95
CA THR A 107 -30.48 34.63 -25.54
C THR A 107 -29.38 33.59 -25.42
N LEU A 108 -28.12 33.96 -25.64
CA LEU A 108 -26.99 33.05 -25.48
C LEU A 108 -26.74 32.67 -24.02
N LEU A 109 -26.96 33.60 -23.10
CA LEU A 109 -26.86 33.34 -21.66
C LEU A 109 -27.93 32.31 -21.25
N SER A 110 -29.19 32.54 -21.65
CA SER A 110 -30.30 31.62 -21.39
C SER A 110 -30.06 30.24 -21.98
N LEU A 111 -29.53 30.16 -23.21
CA LEU A 111 -29.16 28.89 -23.85
C LEU A 111 -28.13 28.13 -23.00
N VAL A 112 -27.04 28.79 -22.61
CA VAL A 112 -25.98 28.13 -21.84
C VAL A 112 -26.45 27.68 -20.46
N GLN A 113 -27.24 28.52 -19.78
CA GLN A 113 -27.77 28.22 -18.44
C GLN A 113 -28.77 27.06 -18.50
N THR A 114 -29.57 26.97 -19.57
CA THR A 114 -30.52 25.88 -19.74
C THR A 114 -29.78 24.56 -20.01
N ILE A 115 -28.79 24.56 -20.91
CA ILE A 115 -27.97 23.37 -21.16
C ILE A 115 -27.24 22.92 -19.88
N GLU A 116 -26.66 23.86 -19.11
CA GLU A 116 -26.05 23.56 -17.81
C GLU A 116 -27.06 22.93 -16.85
N THR A 117 -28.26 23.51 -16.73
CA THR A 117 -29.32 23.01 -15.82
C THR A 117 -29.73 21.59 -16.20
N VAL A 118 -29.97 21.32 -17.49
CA VAL A 118 -30.36 19.99 -17.98
C VAL A 118 -29.30 18.94 -17.67
N ILE A 119 -28.02 19.25 -17.91
CA ILE A 119 -26.92 18.32 -17.62
C ILE A 119 -26.73 18.15 -16.11
N ASP A 120 -26.77 19.23 -15.33
CA ASP A 120 -26.57 19.19 -13.88
C ASP A 120 -27.68 18.39 -13.19
N GLU A 121 -28.94 18.54 -13.63
CA GLU A 121 -30.08 17.75 -13.14
C GLU A 121 -29.96 16.27 -13.51
N ALA A 122 -29.59 15.96 -14.75
CA ALA A 122 -29.37 14.58 -15.19
C ALA A 122 -28.20 13.92 -14.43
N ALA A 123 -27.11 14.65 -14.22
CA ALA A 123 -25.94 14.19 -13.46
C ALA A 123 -26.26 14.02 -11.97
N ALA A 124 -27.11 14.86 -11.38
CA ALA A 124 -27.58 14.69 -10.01
C ALA A 124 -28.44 13.41 -9.85
N GLY A 125 -29.26 13.07 -10.86
CA GLY A 125 -30.03 11.84 -10.89
C GLY A 125 -29.18 10.59 -11.15
N HIS A 126 -28.12 10.72 -11.96
CA HIS A 126 -27.23 9.63 -12.35
C HIS A 126 -25.76 10.07 -12.32
N PRO A 127 -25.13 10.12 -11.13
CA PRO A 127 -23.74 10.56 -11.04
C PRO A 127 -22.79 9.63 -11.81
N ASP A 128 -22.05 10.18 -12.77
CA ASP A 128 -20.97 9.48 -13.49
C ASP A 128 -19.60 10.07 -13.08
N PRO A 129 -18.87 9.45 -12.15
CA PRO A 129 -17.54 9.91 -11.75
C PRO A 129 -16.45 9.64 -12.81
N GLY A 130 -16.80 9.04 -13.95
CA GLY A 130 -15.87 8.63 -14.99
C GLY A 130 -15.09 7.37 -14.65
N ALA A 131 -14.10 7.03 -15.50
CA ALA A 131 -13.30 5.82 -15.36
C ALA A 131 -11.97 6.09 -14.67
N ARG A 132 -11.74 5.45 -13.52
CA ARG A 132 -10.43 5.41 -12.86
C ARG A 132 -9.64 4.19 -13.34
N ARG A 133 -8.37 4.40 -13.75
CA ARG A 133 -7.44 3.29 -13.98
C ARG A 133 -7.18 2.56 -12.66
N PHE A 134 -7.01 1.24 -12.71
CA PHE A 134 -6.66 0.44 -11.54
C PHE A 134 -5.45 1.06 -10.83
N GLN A 135 -5.61 1.34 -9.54
CA GLN A 135 -4.54 1.80 -8.68
C GLN A 135 -3.96 0.56 -8.00
N ARG A 136 -2.64 0.40 -7.98
CA ARG A 136 -2.01 -0.63 -7.13
C ARG A 136 -1.60 -0.03 -5.80
N LEU A 137 -1.37 -0.89 -4.81
CA LEU A 137 -0.70 -0.47 -3.58
C LEU A 137 0.70 0.07 -3.94
N ASN A 138 1.00 1.30 -3.50
CA ASN A 138 2.39 1.80 -3.50
C ASN A 138 3.17 1.13 -2.35
N ARG A 139 4.50 1.30 -2.30
CA ARG A 139 5.35 0.64 -1.28
C ARG A 139 4.87 0.90 0.16
N PRO A 140 4.64 2.16 0.60
CA PRO A 140 4.14 2.43 1.95
C PRO A 140 2.74 1.86 2.23
N GLU A 141 1.85 1.85 1.25
CA GLU A 141 0.53 1.22 1.40
C GLU A 141 0.64 -0.29 1.51
N TYR A 142 1.52 -0.92 0.73
CA TYR A 142 1.79 -2.35 0.79
C TYR A 142 2.30 -2.76 2.18
N GLU A 143 3.30 -2.06 2.72
CA GLU A 143 3.84 -2.31 4.06
C GLU A 143 2.78 -2.18 5.15
N ARG A 144 1.97 -1.12 5.11
CA ARG A 144 0.88 -0.91 6.06
C ARG A 144 -0.19 -2.00 5.98
N VAL A 145 -0.59 -2.39 4.77
CA VAL A 145 -1.57 -3.46 4.58
C VAL A 145 -1.04 -4.79 5.10
N ILE A 146 0.25 -5.11 4.87
CA ILE A 146 0.86 -6.33 5.42
C ILE A 146 0.91 -6.30 6.94
N ARG A 147 1.26 -5.17 7.55
CA ARG A 147 1.20 -5.00 9.01
C ARG A 147 -0.23 -5.14 9.54
N ASP A 148 -1.19 -4.54 8.87
CA ASP A 148 -2.60 -4.56 9.30
C ASP A 148 -3.26 -5.92 9.04
N LEU A 149 -2.78 -6.73 8.10
CA LEU A 149 -3.27 -8.08 7.82
C LEU A 149 -2.56 -9.16 8.65
N LEU A 150 -1.25 -9.04 8.84
CA LEU A 150 -0.39 -10.11 9.35
C LEU A 150 0.42 -9.70 10.59
N ALA A 151 0.28 -8.48 11.09
CA ALA A 151 1.07 -7.96 12.22
C ALA A 151 2.59 -8.00 11.97
N LEU A 152 3.02 -7.94 10.71
CA LEU A 152 4.42 -7.94 10.29
C LEU A 152 4.87 -6.55 9.82
N ASN A 153 6.03 -6.11 10.28
CA ASN A 153 6.72 -4.95 9.73
C ASN A 153 7.67 -5.42 8.62
N VAL A 154 7.44 -4.99 7.40
CA VAL A 154 8.25 -5.38 6.23
C VAL A 154 8.77 -4.14 5.52
N ASP A 155 9.93 -4.25 4.87
CA ASP A 155 10.43 -3.24 3.93
C ASP A 155 10.12 -3.70 2.51
N ALA A 156 9.14 -3.05 1.87
CA ALA A 156 8.75 -3.38 0.51
C ALA A 156 9.88 -3.13 -0.50
N GLY A 157 10.87 -2.30 -0.17
CA GLY A 157 12.03 -2.01 -1.02
C GLY A 157 12.94 -3.18 -1.29
N ARG A 158 12.87 -4.23 -0.46
CA ARG A 158 13.61 -5.47 -0.69
C ARG A 158 13.16 -6.22 -1.93
N TRP A 159 11.92 -5.97 -2.39
CA TRP A 159 11.34 -6.65 -3.55
C TRP A 159 10.88 -5.65 -4.62
N LEU A 160 10.17 -4.60 -4.22
CA LEU A 160 9.49 -3.68 -5.11
C LEU A 160 10.38 -2.48 -5.47
N PRO A 161 10.43 -2.09 -6.76
CA PRO A 161 11.09 -0.85 -7.15
C PRO A 161 10.40 0.37 -6.56
N ALA A 162 11.12 1.50 -6.49
CA ALA A 162 10.53 2.76 -6.07
C ALA A 162 9.36 3.18 -6.99
N ASP A 163 8.32 3.75 -6.38
CA ASP A 163 7.16 4.24 -7.11
C ASP A 163 7.47 5.52 -7.89
N THR A 164 6.90 5.65 -9.09
CA THR A 164 7.06 6.86 -9.91
C THR A 164 6.18 7.98 -9.37
N TYR A 165 6.79 9.12 -9.10
CA TYR A 165 6.07 10.33 -8.71
C TYR A 165 5.42 11.00 -9.91
N LEU A 166 4.16 11.41 -9.76
CA LEU A 166 3.50 12.36 -10.64
C LEU A 166 3.25 13.64 -9.85
N GLY A 167 4.03 14.68 -10.14
CA GLY A 167 4.12 15.84 -9.25
C GLY A 167 4.78 15.44 -7.93
N SER A 168 4.08 15.67 -6.81
CA SER A 168 4.56 15.32 -5.45
C SER A 168 3.88 14.07 -4.87
N PHE A 169 3.16 13.29 -5.70
CA PHE A 169 2.39 12.14 -5.26
C PHE A 169 2.88 10.85 -5.92
N ASP A 170 3.04 9.79 -5.13
CA ASP A 170 3.50 8.45 -5.52
C ASP A 170 2.36 7.41 -5.63
N ASN A 171 1.12 7.84 -5.36
CA ASN A 171 -0.07 6.98 -5.33
C ASN A 171 -1.03 7.25 -6.51
N MET A 172 -0.61 7.99 -7.52
CA MET A 172 -1.45 8.31 -8.68
C MET A 172 -1.53 7.14 -9.65
N SER A 173 -2.72 6.58 -9.87
CA SER A 173 -2.92 5.44 -10.78
C SER A 173 -2.44 5.70 -12.22
N ALA A 174 -2.31 6.98 -12.60
CA ALA A 174 -1.77 7.35 -13.90
C ALA A 174 -0.28 7.05 -14.09
N ALA A 175 0.50 6.95 -13.00
CA ALA A 175 1.93 6.67 -13.00
C ALA A 175 2.27 5.25 -12.50
N GLN A 176 1.26 4.45 -12.15
CA GLN A 176 1.42 3.10 -11.61
C GLN A 176 1.21 2.02 -12.68
N GLY A 177 2.05 2.05 -13.71
CA GLY A 177 2.09 0.97 -14.70
C GLY A 177 2.49 -0.38 -14.07
N LEU A 178 2.01 -1.47 -14.65
CA LEU A 178 2.45 -2.83 -14.31
C LEU A 178 3.42 -3.33 -15.38
N SER A 179 4.59 -3.80 -14.95
CA SER A 179 5.53 -4.54 -15.79
C SER A 179 5.57 -6.01 -15.36
N THR A 180 6.08 -6.88 -16.23
CA THR A 180 6.32 -8.29 -15.91
C THR A 180 7.27 -8.44 -14.71
N THR A 181 8.34 -7.65 -14.68
CA THR A 181 9.31 -7.63 -13.58
C THR A 181 8.68 -7.23 -12.24
N LEU A 182 7.72 -6.31 -12.26
CA LEU A 182 7.01 -5.90 -11.05
C LEU A 182 6.06 -7.00 -10.55
N LEU A 183 5.40 -7.74 -11.46
CA LEU A 183 4.57 -8.88 -11.08
C LEU A 183 5.40 -10.00 -10.45
N GLU A 184 6.57 -10.32 -11.02
CA GLU A 184 7.51 -11.27 -10.42
C GLU A 184 7.96 -10.82 -9.02
N ALA A 185 8.21 -9.52 -8.83
CA ALA A 185 8.58 -8.97 -7.54
C ALA A 185 7.46 -9.15 -6.50
N TYR A 186 6.19 -8.95 -6.86
CA TYR A 186 5.07 -9.24 -5.97
C TYR A 186 4.95 -10.72 -5.63
N LEU A 187 5.21 -11.63 -6.57
CA LEU A 187 5.20 -13.06 -6.29
C LEU A 187 6.31 -13.45 -5.30
N ARG A 188 7.52 -12.90 -5.48
CA ARG A 188 8.63 -13.11 -4.51
C ARG A 188 8.29 -12.53 -3.15
N ALA A 189 7.70 -11.33 -3.10
CA ALA A 189 7.25 -10.72 -1.86
C ALA A 189 6.19 -11.57 -1.15
N ALA A 190 5.20 -12.10 -1.89
CA ALA A 190 4.17 -12.98 -1.34
C ALA A 190 4.77 -14.28 -0.76
N THR A 191 5.76 -14.87 -1.44
CA THR A 191 6.48 -16.05 -0.94
C THR A 191 7.24 -15.75 0.35
N GLU A 192 8.05 -14.69 0.38
CA GLU A 192 8.81 -14.36 1.58
C GLU A 192 7.89 -13.96 2.74
N ILE A 193 6.89 -13.10 2.51
CA ILE A 193 5.99 -12.62 3.56
C ILE A 193 5.16 -13.76 4.15
N SER A 194 4.65 -14.67 3.34
CA SER A 194 3.92 -15.84 3.86
C SER A 194 4.83 -16.75 4.70
N ARG A 195 6.12 -16.87 4.35
CA ARG A 195 7.12 -17.60 5.14
C ARG A 195 7.40 -16.91 6.48
N LEU A 196 7.58 -15.58 6.49
CA LEU A 196 7.76 -14.79 7.72
C LEU A 196 6.52 -14.90 8.64
N ALA A 197 5.32 -14.87 8.05
CA ALA A 197 4.07 -14.84 8.81
C ALA A 197 3.77 -16.14 9.57
N ILE A 198 4.09 -17.29 8.96
CA ILE A 198 3.85 -18.60 9.56
C ILE A 198 5.05 -19.09 10.38
N GLY A 199 6.26 -18.75 9.95
CA GLY A 199 7.52 -19.33 10.42
C GLY A 199 7.99 -20.50 9.54
N THR A 200 9.20 -20.99 9.80
CA THR A 200 9.78 -22.17 9.14
C THR A 200 10.43 -23.05 10.21
N PRO A 201 9.75 -24.11 10.71
CA PRO A 201 10.21 -24.85 11.89
C PRO A 201 11.51 -25.61 11.64
N ASP A 202 11.78 -25.96 10.40
CA ASP A 202 12.98 -26.63 9.89
C ASP A 202 13.95 -25.65 9.20
N ALA A 203 13.94 -24.38 9.61
CA ALA A 203 14.80 -23.36 9.03
C ALA A 203 16.28 -23.78 9.09
N VAL A 204 16.94 -23.71 7.93
CA VAL A 204 18.38 -23.93 7.84
C VAL A 204 19.10 -22.75 8.49
N SER A 205 20.13 -23.05 9.29
CA SER A 205 20.98 -22.04 9.90
C SER A 205 21.59 -21.15 8.82
N SER A 206 21.35 -19.84 8.94
CA SER A 206 21.83 -18.83 8.00
C SER A 206 22.31 -17.61 8.76
N SER A 207 23.11 -16.79 8.10
CA SER A 207 23.70 -15.60 8.71
C SER A 207 23.17 -14.34 8.04
N MET A 208 22.61 -13.43 8.83
CA MET A 208 22.09 -12.15 8.40
C MET A 208 23.00 -11.03 8.89
N LYS A 209 23.51 -10.23 7.96
CA LYS A 209 24.38 -9.10 8.25
C LYS A 209 23.60 -7.78 8.21
N TYR A 210 23.76 -6.99 9.25
CA TYR A 210 23.31 -5.61 9.35
C TYR A 210 24.54 -4.71 9.46
N THR A 211 24.61 -3.68 8.63
CA THR A 211 25.75 -2.77 8.59
C THR A 211 25.29 -1.38 8.98
N ASN A 212 26.00 -0.77 9.92
CA ASN A 212 25.90 0.64 10.19
C ASN A 212 26.86 1.39 9.26
N PRO A 213 26.37 2.32 8.42
CA PRO A 213 27.25 3.16 7.62
C PRO A 213 28.19 3.98 8.50
N ILE A 214 29.40 4.23 8.00
CA ILE A 214 30.45 4.95 8.72
C ILE A 214 30.03 6.37 9.10
N GLU A 215 29.15 6.98 8.32
CA GLU A 215 28.58 8.30 8.56
C GLU A 215 27.59 8.37 9.73
N VAL A 216 27.11 7.21 10.22
CA VAL A 216 26.18 7.19 11.36
C VAL A 216 26.93 7.51 12.64
N SER A 217 26.49 8.57 13.30
CA SER A 217 27.06 9.01 14.56
C SER A 217 26.83 7.98 15.68
N GLN A 218 27.83 7.78 16.53
CA GLN A 218 27.79 6.86 17.67
C GLN A 218 28.47 7.48 18.89
N HIS A 219 28.31 8.79 19.15
CA HIS A 219 28.98 9.46 20.27
C HIS A 219 28.39 9.08 21.64
N ALA A 220 29.07 9.53 22.70
CA ALA A 220 28.70 9.28 24.09
C ALA A 220 27.28 9.74 24.46
N TRP A 221 26.75 10.76 23.78
CA TRP A 221 25.40 11.29 24.00
C TRP A 221 24.37 10.79 22.99
N ASP A 222 24.77 9.98 22.00
CA ASP A 222 23.85 9.45 21.00
C ASP A 222 23.22 8.17 21.50
N GLN A 223 22.03 8.29 22.08
CA GLN A 223 21.19 7.14 22.40
C GLN A 223 20.40 6.74 21.14
N LEU A 224 20.48 5.47 20.76
CA LEU A 224 19.63 4.94 19.70
C LEU A 224 18.23 4.66 20.23
N GLU A 225 17.22 5.08 19.46
CA GLU A 225 15.83 4.75 19.76
C GLU A 225 15.65 3.23 19.77
N GLY A 226 15.07 2.70 20.86
CA GLY A 226 14.83 1.27 21.03
C GLY A 226 15.98 0.49 21.67
N ALA A 227 17.15 1.10 21.90
CA ALA A 227 18.21 0.56 22.75
C ALA A 227 17.92 0.85 24.24
N PRO A 228 18.42 0.01 25.18
CA PRO A 228 18.23 0.24 26.62
C PRO A 228 18.78 1.57 27.10
N PHE A 229 18.19 2.12 28.17
CA PHE A 229 18.70 3.34 28.80
C PHE A 229 20.10 3.13 29.36
N GLY A 230 20.93 4.17 29.30
CA GLY A 230 22.32 4.09 29.74
C GLY A 230 23.25 3.44 28.71
N THR A 231 22.81 3.28 27.47
CA THR A 231 23.66 2.88 26.33
C THR A 231 23.96 4.07 25.42
N ARG A 232 24.96 3.92 24.55
CA ARG A 232 25.36 4.87 23.50
C ARG A 232 25.64 4.14 22.19
N GLY A 233 25.41 4.81 21.07
CA GLY A 233 25.70 4.29 19.73
C GLY A 233 25.15 2.88 19.50
N GLY A 234 25.84 2.11 18.65
CA GLY A 234 25.51 0.73 18.35
C GLY A 234 24.62 0.56 17.11
N ILE A 235 23.78 -0.47 17.14
CA ILE A 235 22.84 -0.81 16.08
C ILE A 235 21.53 -1.34 16.68
N VAL A 236 20.40 -0.87 16.17
CA VAL A 236 19.06 -1.35 16.53
C VAL A 236 18.34 -1.77 15.26
N VAL A 237 17.94 -3.04 15.17
CA VAL A 237 17.28 -3.61 14.00
C VAL A 237 16.09 -4.46 14.41
N THR A 238 15.10 -4.57 13.53
CA THR A 238 14.09 -5.62 13.65
C THR A 238 14.55 -6.83 12.86
N HIS A 239 14.80 -7.94 13.54
CA HIS A 239 15.17 -9.21 12.93
C HIS A 239 13.98 -10.16 12.97
N ASP A 240 13.81 -10.94 11.89
CA ASP A 240 12.82 -12.00 11.82
C ASP A 240 13.51 -13.33 12.11
N PHE A 241 13.16 -13.93 13.25
CA PHE A 241 13.66 -15.22 13.68
C PHE A 241 12.76 -16.30 13.07
N PRO A 242 13.22 -17.11 12.11
CA PRO A 242 12.35 -18.01 11.35
C PRO A 242 11.79 -19.19 12.18
N ALA A 243 12.44 -19.54 13.29
CA ALA A 243 12.06 -20.64 14.17
C ALA A 243 12.50 -20.33 15.61
N ASP A 244 11.96 -21.07 16.57
CA ASP A 244 12.48 -21.11 17.92
C ASP A 244 13.82 -21.84 17.90
N GLY A 245 14.86 -21.22 18.41
CA GLY A 245 16.17 -21.85 18.41
C GLY A 245 17.23 -20.99 19.06
N GLU A 246 18.45 -21.49 19.04
CA GLU A 246 19.61 -20.78 19.53
C GLU A 246 20.26 -19.97 18.41
N TYR A 247 20.61 -18.72 18.73
CA TYR A 247 21.20 -17.76 17.81
C TYR A 247 22.48 -17.20 18.40
N VAL A 248 23.47 -17.00 17.53
CA VAL A 248 24.74 -16.37 17.88
C VAL A 248 24.78 -14.98 17.26
N PHE A 249 25.07 -13.98 18.09
CA PHE A 249 25.22 -12.59 17.68
C PHE A 249 26.71 -12.28 17.64
N SER A 250 27.22 -11.95 16.45
CA SER A 250 28.61 -11.55 16.25
C SER A 250 28.67 -10.10 15.79
N VAL A 251 29.68 -9.36 16.25
CA VAL A 251 29.86 -7.96 15.86
C VAL A 251 31.24 -7.69 15.31
N GLN A 252 31.31 -6.70 14.42
CA GLN A 252 32.55 -6.08 14.01
C GLN A 252 32.55 -4.63 14.48
N THR A 253 33.71 -4.19 14.96
CA THR A 253 33.93 -2.82 15.38
C THR A 253 35.09 -2.22 14.59
N LEU A 254 34.98 -0.92 14.31
CA LEU A 254 36.13 -0.06 14.03
C LEU A 254 36.59 0.52 15.36
N PHE A 255 37.91 0.43 15.60
CA PHE A 255 38.51 0.70 16.91
C PHE A 255 37.96 -0.24 18.00
N GLY A 256 38.52 -0.23 19.21
CA GLY A 256 37.96 -0.95 20.36
C GLY A 256 38.28 -2.43 20.52
N ARG A 257 38.91 -3.11 19.55
CA ARG A 257 39.37 -4.51 19.78
C ARG A 257 40.41 -4.56 20.91
N GLY A 258 40.12 -5.36 21.94
CA GLY A 258 41.01 -5.55 23.09
C GLY A 258 41.12 -4.32 24.00
N THR A 259 40.19 -3.37 23.92
CA THR A 259 40.14 -2.24 24.85
C THR A 259 39.20 -2.57 26.02
N GLY A 260 39.63 -2.32 27.26
CA GLY A 260 38.75 -2.43 28.45
C GLY A 260 37.89 -1.20 28.69
N ILE A 261 37.80 -0.33 27.68
CA ILE A 261 37.18 0.98 27.82
C ILE A 261 35.66 0.85 27.73
N GLU A 262 35.13 -0.14 27.01
CA GLU A 262 33.69 -0.26 26.73
C GLU A 262 33.20 -1.71 26.75
N ASP A 263 31.93 -1.87 27.15
CA ASP A 263 31.20 -3.13 27.10
C ASP A 263 30.06 -3.02 26.10
N LEU A 264 29.67 -4.14 25.50
CA LEU A 264 28.54 -4.25 24.60
C LEU A 264 27.36 -4.92 25.31
N ASP A 265 26.26 -4.19 25.40
CA ASP A 265 24.96 -4.72 25.80
C ASP A 265 24.23 -5.26 24.56
N PHE A 266 23.82 -6.53 24.64
CA PHE A 266 22.94 -7.17 23.67
C PHE A 266 21.57 -7.29 24.32
N SER A 267 20.56 -6.71 23.68
CA SER A 267 19.19 -6.76 24.16
C SER A 267 18.21 -7.16 23.06
N ILE A 268 17.19 -7.91 23.46
CA ILE A 268 16.10 -8.34 22.61
C ILE A 268 14.81 -7.79 23.20
N ASN A 269 14.06 -7.03 22.40
CA ASN A 269 12.83 -6.34 22.81
C ASN A 269 12.99 -5.42 24.04
N GLY A 270 14.22 -4.95 24.32
CA GLY A 270 14.54 -4.09 25.46
C GLY A 270 14.97 -4.84 26.73
N GLU A 271 15.00 -6.17 26.71
CA GLU A 271 15.55 -7.00 27.78
C GLU A 271 17.00 -7.39 27.45
N GLY A 272 17.93 -7.17 28.38
CA GLY A 272 19.34 -7.52 28.21
C GLY A 272 19.53 -9.04 28.25
N VAL A 273 20.12 -9.59 27.18
CA VAL A 273 20.34 -11.04 27.00
C VAL A 273 21.81 -11.44 27.09
N ALA A 274 22.74 -10.52 26.81
CA ALA A 274 24.17 -10.73 27.00
C ALA A 274 24.90 -9.41 27.21
N LEU A 275 26.02 -9.46 27.94
CA LEU A 275 26.94 -8.35 28.14
C LEU A 275 28.35 -8.84 27.84
N LEU A 276 29.01 -8.25 26.84
CA LEU A 276 30.37 -8.63 26.44
C LEU A 276 31.34 -7.49 26.72
N GLY A 277 32.33 -7.74 27.57
CA GLY A 277 33.45 -6.82 27.79
C GLY A 277 34.48 -6.94 26.67
N LEU A 278 34.77 -5.84 25.97
CA LEU A 278 35.71 -5.84 24.83
C LEU A 278 37.16 -6.16 25.23
N GLU A 279 37.50 -6.02 26.52
CA GLU A 279 38.78 -6.44 27.12
C GLU A 279 39.02 -7.94 27.09
N ASN A 280 37.96 -8.74 27.16
CA ASN A 280 38.04 -10.19 27.38
C ASN A 280 38.06 -10.99 26.07
N ASN A 281 38.11 -10.32 24.92
CA ASN A 281 37.83 -10.94 23.62
C ASN A 281 39.01 -11.72 22.99
N GLY A 282 39.82 -12.42 23.79
CA GLY A 282 40.98 -13.19 23.32
C GLY A 282 41.99 -12.35 22.54
N GLY A 283 43.01 -12.95 21.94
CA GLY A 283 43.93 -12.21 21.05
C GLY A 283 43.21 -11.54 19.87
N SER A 284 43.93 -10.73 19.09
CA SER A 284 43.39 -9.91 17.97
C SER A 284 42.56 -10.67 16.90
N SER A 285 42.61 -12.00 16.88
CA SER A 285 41.95 -12.88 15.90
C SER A 285 40.60 -13.47 16.34
N ALA A 286 40.21 -13.41 17.62
CA ALA A 286 38.94 -13.99 18.05
C ALA A 286 37.75 -13.09 17.64
N PRO A 287 36.63 -13.68 17.16
CA PRO A 287 35.40 -12.93 16.88
C PRO A 287 34.81 -12.38 18.19
N ILE A 288 34.16 -11.22 18.13
CA ILE A 288 33.33 -10.72 19.24
C ILE A 288 31.95 -11.33 19.01
N GLU A 289 31.61 -12.36 19.76
CA GLU A 289 30.34 -13.07 19.61
C GLU A 289 29.79 -13.54 20.96
N THR A 290 28.47 -13.68 21.04
CA THR A 290 27.79 -14.21 22.21
C THR A 290 27.90 -15.74 22.24
N GLU A 291 27.73 -16.33 23.43
CA GLU A 291 27.27 -17.72 23.50
C GLU A 291 25.92 -17.88 22.77
N PRO A 292 25.51 -19.09 22.38
CA PRO A 292 24.20 -19.31 21.78
C PRO A 292 23.07 -18.86 22.72
N ILE A 293 22.21 -17.96 22.24
CA ILE A 293 21.07 -17.41 22.99
C ILE A 293 19.79 -17.98 22.38
N PHE A 294 18.94 -18.58 23.21
CA PHE A 294 17.62 -19.02 22.77
C PHE A 294 16.73 -17.81 22.49
N VAL A 295 16.14 -17.76 21.30
CA VAL A 295 15.19 -16.72 20.88
C VAL A 295 13.96 -17.39 20.27
N PRO A 296 12.73 -17.03 20.70
CA PRO A 296 11.52 -17.52 20.04
C PRO A 296 11.38 -16.95 18.63
N ALA A 297 10.59 -17.62 17.79
CA ALA A 297 10.31 -17.22 16.42
C ALA A 297 9.54 -15.90 16.34
N GLY A 298 9.66 -15.24 15.19
CA GLY A 298 8.94 -14.01 14.84
C GLY A 298 9.83 -12.77 14.82
N GLN A 299 9.18 -11.60 14.75
CA GLN A 299 9.89 -10.33 14.68
C GLN A 299 10.28 -9.81 16.07
N HIS A 300 11.58 -9.72 16.31
CA HIS A 300 12.14 -9.15 17.53
C HIS A 300 13.01 -7.94 17.22
N ARG A 301 12.96 -6.93 18.09
CA ARG A 301 13.89 -5.81 18.04
C ARG A 301 15.18 -6.23 18.72
N VAL A 302 16.26 -6.32 17.96
CA VAL A 302 17.60 -6.61 18.46
C VAL A 302 18.36 -5.29 18.55
N ALA A 303 18.89 -5.00 19.73
CA ALA A 303 19.75 -3.86 19.97
C ALA A 303 21.11 -4.36 20.47
N VAL A 304 22.17 -3.87 19.85
CA VAL A 304 23.54 -4.05 20.34
C VAL A 304 24.17 -2.68 20.47
N ALA A 305 24.44 -2.27 21.70
CA ALA A 305 24.86 -0.91 22.00
C ALA A 305 25.98 -0.90 23.06
N PHE A 306 26.78 0.16 23.06
CA PHE A 306 27.84 0.30 24.06
C PHE A 306 27.25 0.77 25.38
N VAL A 307 27.68 0.17 26.50
CA VAL A 307 27.32 0.66 27.82
C VAL A 307 27.97 2.04 28.02
N ARG A 308 27.16 3.04 28.35
CA ARG A 308 27.63 4.41 28.49
C ARG A 308 28.43 4.55 29.78
N ARG A 309 29.75 4.74 29.65
CA ARG A 309 30.66 4.96 30.78
C ARG A 309 31.09 6.41 30.98
N ILE A 310 30.92 7.26 29.98
CA ILE A 310 31.29 8.68 30.00
C ILE A 310 30.04 9.52 29.72
N GLU A 311 29.82 10.56 30.51
CA GLU A 311 28.80 11.59 30.27
C GLU A 311 29.48 12.94 30.02
N GLY A 312 29.04 13.62 28.95
CA GLY A 312 29.50 14.97 28.60
C GLY A 312 30.17 15.06 27.23
N PRO A 313 30.31 16.27 26.68
CA PRO A 313 31.08 16.50 25.48
C PRO A 313 32.57 16.21 25.74
N TYR A 314 33.27 15.69 24.74
CA TYR A 314 34.72 15.59 24.77
C TYR A 314 35.34 16.93 24.33
N GLU A 315 36.44 17.31 24.97
CA GLU A 315 37.21 18.52 24.62
C GLU A 315 38.21 18.19 23.50
N ASP A 316 37.69 18.02 22.29
CA ASP A 316 38.50 17.78 21.11
C ASP A 316 39.07 19.08 20.53
N ARG A 317 40.32 19.04 20.09
CA ARG A 317 40.98 20.18 19.41
C ARG A 317 40.36 20.49 18.04
N LEU A 318 39.69 19.51 17.45
CA LEU A 318 39.01 19.60 16.15
C LEU A 318 37.67 18.87 16.24
N SER A 319 36.56 19.58 15.98
CA SER A 319 35.23 18.99 15.91
C SER A 319 34.87 18.65 14.45
N PRO A 320 34.56 17.39 14.11
CA PRO A 320 34.06 17.01 12.79
C PRO A 320 32.70 17.62 12.50
N HIS A 321 32.38 17.79 11.21
CA HIS A 321 31.04 18.22 10.81
C HIS A 321 29.99 17.17 11.22
N ALA A 322 28.89 17.64 11.83
CA ALA A 322 27.73 16.84 12.19
C ALA A 322 28.01 15.61 13.08
N TRP A 323 29.14 15.58 13.78
CA TRP A 323 29.48 14.48 14.68
C TRP A 323 29.55 13.12 13.97
N SER A 324 29.93 13.10 12.68
CA SER A 324 30.20 11.84 11.97
C SER A 324 31.53 11.25 12.43
N PHE A 325 31.70 9.93 12.26
CA PHE A 325 32.95 9.22 12.49
C PHE A 325 34.17 9.98 11.94
N VAL A 326 35.19 10.16 12.79
CA VAL A 326 36.45 10.80 12.38
C VAL A 326 37.38 9.74 11.83
N GLY A 327 37.81 9.91 10.59
CA GLY A 327 38.94 9.19 9.99
C GLY A 327 38.61 7.77 9.56
N GLY A 328 38.92 7.41 8.31
CA GLY A 328 38.89 6.02 7.86
C GLY A 328 39.98 5.17 8.55
N GLU A 329 40.69 4.34 7.79
CA GLU A 329 41.83 3.53 8.29
C GLU A 329 42.85 4.33 9.14
N ASP A 330 42.96 5.64 8.90
CA ASP A 330 43.90 6.52 9.60
C ASP A 330 43.40 7.08 10.94
N ALA A 331 42.16 6.82 11.41
CA ALA A 331 41.67 7.51 12.62
C ALA A 331 42.52 7.27 13.88
N GLN A 332 43.23 6.14 13.95
CA GLN A 332 44.20 5.89 15.01
C GLN A 332 45.36 6.90 14.99
N GLN A 333 45.75 7.38 13.81
CA GLN A 333 46.74 8.45 13.64
C GLN A 333 46.14 9.82 13.99
N TRP A 334 44.87 10.07 13.65
CA TRP A 334 44.16 11.32 13.97
C TRP A 334 43.80 11.46 15.46
N ALA A 335 43.53 10.36 16.17
CA ALA A 335 43.30 10.36 17.61
C ALA A 335 44.50 10.96 18.38
N ASN A 336 45.72 10.78 17.86
CA ASN A 336 46.94 11.35 18.43
C ASN A 336 47.04 12.89 18.27
N TYR A 337 46.17 13.52 17.47
CA TYR A 337 46.11 14.97 17.29
C TYR A 337 45.11 15.68 18.22
N GLY A 338 44.60 14.99 19.24
CA GLY A 338 43.66 15.54 20.23
C GLY A 338 42.20 15.48 19.76
N ILE A 339 41.83 14.36 19.13
CA ILE A 339 40.47 14.01 18.75
C ILE A 339 40.10 12.70 19.46
N THR A 340 38.91 12.62 20.03
CA THR A 340 38.42 11.44 20.73
C THR A 340 37.90 10.42 19.73
N ALA A 341 38.62 9.31 19.56
CA ALA A 341 38.17 8.17 18.77
C ALA A 341 37.39 7.19 19.65
N LEU A 342 36.07 7.10 19.42
CA LEU A 342 35.21 6.13 20.08
C LEU A 342 35.15 4.82 19.29
N VAL A 343 34.87 3.72 20.00
CA VAL A 343 34.57 2.45 19.34
C VAL A 343 33.29 2.59 18.54
N HIS A 344 33.32 2.13 17.30
CA HIS A 344 32.21 2.22 16.36
C HIS A 344 31.79 0.81 15.96
N LEU A 345 30.54 0.43 16.24
CA LEU A 345 29.99 -0.84 15.80
C LEU A 345 29.64 -0.73 14.33
N THR A 346 30.33 -1.47 13.46
CA THR A 346 30.09 -1.44 12.01
C THR A 346 29.11 -2.49 11.57
N ASP A 347 29.28 -3.71 12.04
CA ASP A 347 28.47 -4.83 11.58
C ASP A 347 27.91 -5.62 12.77
N LEU A 348 26.65 -6.00 12.65
CA LEU A 348 26.00 -7.02 13.47
C LEU A 348 25.63 -8.18 12.56
N MET A 349 26.02 -9.38 12.96
CA MET A 349 25.73 -10.62 12.28
C MET A 349 24.94 -11.52 13.22
N ILE A 350 23.73 -11.89 12.79
CA ILE A 350 22.85 -12.81 13.52
C ILE A 350 22.88 -14.14 12.78
N THR A 351 23.34 -15.20 13.46
CA THR A 351 23.50 -16.53 12.86
C THR A 351 22.64 -17.55 13.60
N GLY A 352 21.83 -18.30 12.84
CA GLY A 352 20.95 -19.34 13.37
C GLY A 352 19.76 -19.62 12.43
N PRO A 353 18.76 -20.40 12.86
CA PRO A 353 18.69 -21.09 14.14
C PRO A 353 19.65 -22.28 14.22
N ASN A 354 20.24 -22.48 15.39
CA ASN A 354 20.84 -23.74 15.82
C ASN A 354 19.85 -24.43 16.78
N ASP A 355 19.82 -25.76 16.79
CA ASP A 355 18.88 -26.54 17.62
C ASP A 355 17.42 -26.05 17.52
N SER A 356 16.87 -26.04 16.30
CA SER A 356 15.49 -25.57 16.08
C SER A 356 14.46 -26.43 16.83
N ARG A 357 13.59 -25.79 17.61
CA ARG A 357 12.57 -26.43 18.46
C ARG A 357 11.13 -26.21 17.99
N GLY A 358 10.94 -25.74 16.76
CA GLY A 358 9.64 -25.47 16.18
C GLY A 358 9.35 -23.96 16.09
N ILE A 359 8.10 -23.57 16.26
CA ILE A 359 7.66 -22.17 16.13
C ILE A 359 6.73 -21.85 17.30
N SER A 360 7.13 -20.92 18.16
CA SER A 360 6.30 -20.36 19.22
C SER A 360 5.18 -19.49 18.64
N GLU A 361 4.14 -19.23 19.44
CA GLU A 361 3.11 -18.28 19.04
C GLU A 361 3.70 -16.90 18.80
N THR A 362 3.41 -16.34 17.62
CA THR A 362 3.84 -15.00 17.21
C THR A 362 2.63 -14.11 16.99
N PRO A 363 2.76 -12.78 17.07
CA PRO A 363 1.65 -11.87 16.76
C PRO A 363 1.04 -12.10 15.38
N SER A 364 1.82 -12.63 14.42
CA SER A 364 1.34 -12.98 13.09
C SER A 364 0.49 -14.24 13.11
N ARG A 365 0.95 -15.28 13.80
CA ARG A 365 0.23 -16.55 13.95
C ARG A 365 -1.09 -16.37 14.68
N GLU A 366 -1.11 -15.61 15.77
CA GLU A 366 -2.34 -15.26 16.50
C GLU A 366 -3.40 -14.59 15.60
N LYS A 367 -2.94 -13.82 14.60
CA LYS A 367 -3.83 -13.11 13.66
C LYS A 367 -4.36 -14.00 12.55
N ILE A 368 -3.58 -14.99 12.14
CA ILE A 368 -3.86 -15.93 11.05
C ILE A 368 -4.72 -17.09 11.56
N PHE A 369 -4.26 -17.78 12.60
CA PHE A 369 -4.84 -19.03 13.06
C PHE A 369 -5.96 -18.81 14.08
N ILE A 370 -7.17 -18.59 13.57
CA ILE A 370 -8.39 -18.45 14.41
C ILE A 370 -8.94 -19.78 14.93
N CYS A 371 -8.44 -20.90 14.40
CA CYS A 371 -8.74 -22.26 14.83
C CYS A 371 -7.55 -23.16 14.50
N TYR A 372 -7.46 -24.28 15.22
CA TYR A 372 -6.58 -25.38 14.91
C TYR A 372 -7.39 -26.68 14.87
N PRO A 373 -7.22 -27.54 13.85
CA PRO A 373 -7.95 -28.79 13.76
C PRO A 373 -7.46 -29.78 14.80
N THR A 374 -8.38 -30.48 15.47
CA THR A 374 -8.06 -31.54 16.43
C THR A 374 -8.21 -32.94 15.83
N SER A 375 -8.81 -33.03 14.63
CA SER A 375 -8.94 -34.26 13.85
C SER A 375 -8.84 -33.99 12.35
N PRO A 376 -8.49 -34.98 11.52
CA PRO A 376 -8.37 -34.82 10.06
C PRO A 376 -9.66 -34.32 9.38
N ALA A 377 -10.83 -34.63 9.95
CA ALA A 377 -12.12 -34.18 9.41
C ALA A 377 -12.35 -32.67 9.60
N GLU A 378 -11.69 -32.05 10.58
CA GLU A 378 -11.80 -30.62 10.90
C GLU A 378 -10.81 -29.75 10.11
N GLU A 379 -9.78 -30.34 9.51
CA GLU A 379 -8.72 -29.59 8.81
C GLU A 379 -9.28 -28.69 7.71
N ARG A 380 -10.08 -29.27 6.80
CA ARG A 380 -10.63 -28.51 5.67
C ARG A 380 -11.60 -27.40 6.11
N PRO A 381 -12.60 -27.64 6.98
CA PRO A 381 -13.46 -26.57 7.50
C PRO A 381 -12.71 -25.46 8.23
N CYS A 382 -11.69 -25.79 9.03
CA CYS A 382 -10.88 -24.80 9.72
C CYS A 382 -10.03 -23.98 8.73
N ALA A 383 -9.39 -24.63 7.76
CA ALA A 383 -8.64 -23.96 6.71
C ALA A 383 -9.51 -22.99 5.89
N GLU A 384 -10.70 -23.42 5.49
CA GLU A 384 -11.64 -22.58 4.74
C GLU A 384 -12.06 -21.34 5.55
N SER A 385 -12.24 -21.47 6.86
CA SER A 385 -12.56 -20.36 7.76
C SER A 385 -11.41 -19.35 7.85
N ILE A 386 -10.17 -19.83 8.03
CA ILE A 386 -8.96 -19.00 8.07
C ILE A 386 -8.77 -18.27 6.73
N ILE A 387 -8.81 -19.01 5.62
CA ILE A 387 -8.59 -18.49 4.26
C ILE A 387 -9.69 -17.49 3.89
N SER A 388 -10.94 -17.74 4.28
CA SER A 388 -12.05 -16.80 4.06
C SER A 388 -11.89 -15.50 4.83
N LYS A 389 -11.47 -15.55 6.10
CA LYS A 389 -11.14 -14.35 6.90
C LYS A 389 -10.01 -13.56 6.25
N LEU A 390 -8.88 -14.21 5.96
CA LEU A 390 -7.71 -13.58 5.35
C LEU A 390 -8.04 -12.97 3.99
N ALA A 391 -8.73 -13.70 3.12
CA ALA A 391 -9.14 -13.20 1.81
C ALA A 391 -10.09 -12.01 1.93
N SER A 392 -11.01 -12.03 2.89
CA SER A 392 -11.96 -10.93 3.08
C SER A 392 -11.27 -9.64 3.52
N GLU A 393 -10.32 -9.75 4.45
CA GLU A 393 -9.50 -8.63 4.92
C GLU A 393 -8.56 -8.13 3.79
N ALA A 394 -7.83 -9.04 3.13
CA ALA A 394 -6.89 -8.73 2.06
C ALA A 394 -7.57 -8.08 0.83
N TYR A 395 -8.72 -8.60 0.42
CA TYR A 395 -9.47 -8.07 -0.73
C TYR A 395 -10.38 -6.91 -0.37
N ARG A 396 -10.43 -6.53 0.92
CA ARG A 396 -11.20 -5.39 1.45
C ARG A 396 -12.69 -5.48 1.13
N ARG A 397 -13.22 -6.71 1.12
CA ARG A 397 -14.63 -7.05 0.86
C ARG A 397 -14.91 -8.47 1.31
N PRO A 398 -16.16 -8.86 1.55
CA PRO A 398 -16.49 -10.27 1.77
C PRO A 398 -15.97 -11.17 0.64
N ALA A 399 -15.24 -12.22 1.01
CA ALA A 399 -14.78 -13.23 0.08
C ALA A 399 -15.96 -14.04 -0.47
N THR A 400 -15.95 -14.30 -1.77
CA THR A 400 -16.93 -15.15 -2.46
C THR A 400 -16.38 -16.56 -2.63
N ALA A 401 -17.23 -17.55 -2.95
CA ALA A 401 -16.78 -18.91 -3.22
C ALA A 401 -15.70 -18.96 -4.33
N ALA A 402 -15.83 -18.12 -5.36
CA ALA A 402 -14.84 -18.01 -6.44
C ALA A 402 -13.49 -17.44 -5.97
N ASP A 403 -13.49 -16.58 -4.94
CA ASP A 403 -12.26 -16.03 -4.36
C ASP A 403 -11.48 -17.07 -3.55
N LEU A 404 -12.18 -18.10 -3.03
CA LEU A 404 -11.60 -19.15 -2.20
C LEU A 404 -11.07 -20.33 -3.02
N GLU A 405 -11.59 -20.55 -4.24
CA GLU A 405 -11.22 -21.71 -5.08
C GLU A 405 -9.70 -21.81 -5.29
N GLY A 406 -9.05 -20.71 -5.69
CA GLY A 406 -7.61 -20.66 -5.89
C GLY A 406 -6.81 -20.97 -4.61
N PRO A 407 -6.94 -20.15 -3.55
CA PRO A 407 -6.25 -20.39 -2.28
C PRO A 407 -6.51 -21.78 -1.68
N MET A 408 -7.73 -22.31 -1.75
CA MET A 408 -8.06 -23.65 -1.24
C MET A 408 -7.45 -24.77 -2.09
N SER A 409 -7.31 -24.57 -3.41
CA SER A 409 -6.58 -25.50 -4.27
C SER A 409 -5.11 -25.59 -3.86
N PHE A 410 -4.47 -24.44 -3.61
CA PHE A 410 -3.09 -24.40 -3.13
C PHE A 410 -2.93 -25.02 -1.74
N TYR A 411 -3.83 -24.71 -0.80
CA TYR A 411 -3.89 -25.36 0.50
C TYR A 411 -3.91 -26.89 0.35
N THR A 412 -4.84 -27.41 -0.44
CA THR A 412 -5.03 -28.86 -0.59
C THR A 412 -3.78 -29.53 -1.17
N SER A 413 -3.12 -28.87 -2.13
CA SER A 413 -1.93 -29.42 -2.78
C SER A 413 -0.71 -29.56 -1.86
N THR A 414 -0.52 -28.63 -0.92
CA THR A 414 0.67 -28.62 -0.05
C THR A 414 0.39 -29.19 1.34
N ALA A 415 -0.87 -29.16 1.80
CA ALA A 415 -1.26 -29.77 3.07
C ALA A 415 -1.04 -31.29 3.09
N SER A 416 -1.20 -31.97 1.95
CA SER A 416 -0.94 -33.41 1.86
C SER A 416 0.54 -33.78 2.00
N GLU A 417 1.45 -32.84 1.74
CA GLU A 417 2.91 -33.09 1.75
C GLU A 417 3.57 -32.61 3.05
N GLY A 418 3.17 -31.44 3.56
CA GLY A 418 3.79 -30.85 4.76
C GLY A 418 2.82 -30.34 5.81
N GLY A 419 1.59 -30.85 5.80
CA GLY A 419 0.61 -30.65 6.86
C GLY A 419 -0.15 -29.32 6.81
N PHE A 420 -1.04 -29.15 7.78
CA PHE A 420 -2.02 -28.06 7.86
C PHE A 420 -1.39 -26.65 7.69
N GLU A 421 -0.36 -26.33 8.47
CA GLU A 421 0.23 -24.98 8.45
C GLU A 421 0.95 -24.68 7.14
N LEU A 422 1.61 -25.67 6.52
CA LEU A 422 2.19 -25.49 5.19
C LEU A 422 1.11 -25.20 4.15
N GLY A 423 -0.03 -25.90 4.23
CA GLY A 423 -1.22 -25.60 3.44
C GLY A 423 -1.68 -24.15 3.59
N ILE A 424 -1.83 -23.68 4.83
CA ILE A 424 -2.26 -22.30 5.12
C ILE A 424 -1.24 -21.29 4.60
N ARG A 425 0.07 -21.57 4.74
CA ARG A 425 1.14 -20.72 4.20
C ARG A 425 1.00 -20.55 2.69
N THR A 426 0.81 -21.64 1.94
CA THR A 426 0.68 -21.59 0.48
C THR A 426 -0.61 -20.90 0.05
N ALA A 427 -1.71 -21.09 0.79
CA ALA A 427 -2.95 -20.36 0.53
C ALA A 427 -2.79 -18.85 0.78
N LEU A 428 -2.11 -18.46 1.87
CA LEU A 428 -1.79 -17.06 2.15
C LEU A 428 -0.92 -16.46 1.05
N GLN A 429 0.10 -17.19 0.57
CA GLN A 429 0.90 -16.77 -0.58
C GLN A 429 0.02 -16.50 -1.81
N ALA A 430 -0.95 -17.37 -2.11
CA ALA A 430 -1.89 -17.18 -3.21
C ALA A 430 -2.77 -15.93 -3.03
N ILE A 431 -3.22 -15.65 -1.80
CA ILE A 431 -3.99 -14.43 -1.47
C ILE A 431 -3.14 -13.18 -1.70
N LEU A 432 -1.90 -13.15 -1.21
CA LEU A 432 -0.99 -12.01 -1.35
C LEU A 432 -0.51 -11.80 -2.80
N ALA A 433 -0.53 -12.85 -3.62
CA ALA A 433 -0.23 -12.78 -5.05
C ALA A 433 -1.45 -12.33 -5.91
N SER A 434 -2.65 -12.30 -5.34
CA SER A 434 -3.88 -12.05 -6.09
C SER A 434 -4.00 -10.60 -6.57
N PRO A 435 -4.50 -10.35 -7.80
CA PRO A 435 -4.83 -9.01 -8.25
C PRO A 435 -5.83 -8.29 -7.34
N ALA A 436 -6.72 -9.01 -6.66
CA ALA A 436 -7.68 -8.41 -5.72
C ALA A 436 -7.02 -7.83 -4.47
N PHE A 437 -5.85 -8.35 -4.09
CA PHE A 437 -5.03 -7.79 -3.03
C PHE A 437 -4.18 -6.62 -3.54
N LEU A 438 -3.45 -6.83 -4.64
CA LEU A 438 -2.49 -5.84 -5.17
C LEU A 438 -3.17 -4.59 -5.73
N LEU A 439 -4.36 -4.74 -6.32
CA LEU A 439 -5.10 -3.67 -6.98
C LEU A 439 -6.26 -3.19 -6.12
N ARG A 440 -6.43 -1.87 -6.05
CA ARG A 440 -7.65 -1.21 -5.60
C ARG A 440 -8.66 -1.22 -6.75
N LEU A 441 -9.58 -2.16 -6.67
CA LEU A 441 -10.71 -2.27 -7.59
C LEU A 441 -11.91 -1.53 -7.01
N GLU A 442 -12.25 -0.38 -7.57
CA GLU A 442 -13.51 0.30 -7.28
C GLU A 442 -14.61 -0.37 -8.13
N ARG A 443 -15.55 -1.07 -7.48
CA ARG A 443 -16.73 -1.58 -8.17
C ARG A 443 -17.76 -0.46 -8.28
N GLY A 444 -18.04 -0.01 -9.49
CA GLY A 444 -19.22 0.82 -9.77
C GLY A 444 -20.50 0.07 -9.40
N LYS A 445 -21.59 0.80 -9.15
CA LYS A 445 -22.90 0.18 -8.91
C LYS A 445 -23.28 -0.69 -10.12
N PRO A 446 -23.79 -1.93 -9.92
CA PRO A 446 -24.33 -2.71 -11.02
C PRO A 446 -25.46 -1.91 -11.69
N GLY A 447 -25.31 -1.62 -12.99
CA GLY A 447 -26.27 -0.81 -13.77
C GLY A 447 -25.74 0.55 -14.25
N SER A 448 -24.57 1.02 -13.80
CA SER A 448 -23.89 2.14 -14.45
C SER A 448 -23.33 1.69 -15.80
N GLY A 449 -24.08 1.91 -16.86
CA GLY A 449 -23.81 1.41 -18.20
C GLY A 449 -22.53 1.96 -18.82
N HIS A 450 -21.86 1.08 -19.58
CA HIS A 450 -20.89 1.33 -20.66
C HIS A 450 -19.84 2.43 -20.47
N PHE A 451 -18.58 1.99 -20.41
CA PHE A 451 -17.35 2.78 -20.61
C PHE A 451 -17.48 3.75 -21.81
N ARG A 452 -17.83 5.01 -21.54
CA ARG A 452 -17.64 6.11 -22.50
C ARG A 452 -16.27 6.73 -22.29
N ARG A 453 -15.64 7.12 -23.40
CA ARG A 453 -14.28 7.67 -23.44
C ARG A 453 -14.16 8.92 -22.56
N LYS A 454 -12.98 9.02 -21.94
CA LYS A 454 -12.40 10.14 -21.19
C LYS A 454 -13.04 11.53 -21.43
N LEU A 455 -13.69 12.09 -20.40
CA LEU A 455 -13.77 13.55 -20.25
C LEU A 455 -12.53 14.04 -19.48
N PRO A 456 -11.67 14.89 -20.07
CA PRO A 456 -10.77 15.71 -19.28
C PRO A 456 -11.58 16.82 -18.62
N LEU A 457 -11.61 16.85 -17.29
CA LEU A 457 -12.16 17.99 -16.55
C LEU A 457 -11.44 19.26 -16.99
N GLY A 458 -12.17 20.16 -17.64
CA GLY A 458 -11.68 21.46 -18.07
C GLY A 458 -11.19 22.24 -16.86
N ARG A 459 -9.94 22.70 -16.94
CA ARG A 459 -9.25 23.44 -15.89
C ARG A 459 -9.83 24.86 -15.79
N PHE A 460 -11.04 25.06 -15.28
CA PHE A 460 -11.55 26.36 -14.78
C PHE A 460 -12.88 26.21 -14.03
N ARG A 461 -12.83 25.94 -12.72
CA ARG A 461 -13.79 26.42 -11.71
C ARG A 461 -13.05 26.60 -10.38
N PRO A 462 -12.84 27.82 -9.85
CA PRO A 462 -12.42 28.00 -8.48
C PRO A 462 -13.65 27.86 -7.57
N GLY A 463 -13.56 26.95 -6.59
CA GLY A 463 -14.51 26.88 -5.46
C GLY A 463 -15.75 26.04 -5.71
N PHE A 464 -15.64 24.73 -5.48
CA PHE A 464 -16.61 23.85 -4.79
C PHE A 464 -16.25 22.38 -5.11
N ALA A 465 -15.18 21.86 -4.50
CA ALA A 465 -14.89 20.42 -4.42
C ALA A 465 -13.82 20.18 -3.34
N LEU A 466 -14.08 20.68 -2.13
CA LEU A 466 -13.46 20.22 -0.92
C LEU A 466 -14.63 19.87 0.01
N ILE A 467 -14.58 18.72 0.67
CA ILE A 467 -15.66 18.05 1.43
C ILE A 467 -16.42 16.99 0.61
N ILE A 468 -15.72 15.98 0.08
CA ILE A 468 -16.08 14.54 0.23
C ILE A 468 -14.77 13.75 0.18
N PHE A 469 -13.93 13.85 1.21
CA PHE A 469 -12.78 12.94 1.35
C PHE A 469 -12.36 12.71 2.82
N LEU A 470 -13.21 13.06 3.80
CA LEU A 470 -12.83 13.01 5.22
C LEU A 470 -13.90 12.43 6.16
N VAL A 471 -14.89 11.69 5.65
CA VAL A 471 -15.80 10.91 6.52
C VAL A 471 -15.96 9.51 5.93
N GLY A 472 -15.19 8.58 6.47
CA GLY A 472 -15.22 7.17 6.07
C GLY A 472 -14.35 6.27 6.95
N TYR A 473 -13.41 6.85 7.70
CA TYR A 473 -12.66 6.14 8.74
C TYR A 473 -12.86 6.88 10.06
N LEU A 474 -13.58 6.24 10.99
CA LEU A 474 -13.88 6.59 12.39
C LEU A 474 -15.40 6.61 12.66
N SER A 475 -16.07 5.45 12.53
CA SER A 475 -17.20 5.14 13.42
C SER A 475 -17.36 3.64 13.53
N GLY A 476 -16.74 3.09 14.56
CA GLY A 476 -16.79 1.69 14.92
C GLY A 476 -16.48 1.53 16.40
N SER A 477 -17.16 2.27 17.28
CA SER A 477 -17.25 1.88 18.69
C SER A 477 -18.42 2.55 19.41
N ARG A 478 -19.20 1.69 20.07
CA ARG A 478 -19.84 1.86 21.38
C ARG A 478 -20.51 3.22 21.64
N THR A 479 -21.83 3.22 21.46
CA THR A 479 -22.73 4.21 22.05
C THR A 479 -22.86 3.99 23.56
N ALA A 480 -22.26 4.88 24.35
CA ALA A 480 -22.64 5.09 25.76
C ALA A 480 -23.04 6.56 25.94
N ARG A 481 -24.28 6.74 26.42
CA ARG A 481 -24.97 7.99 26.76
C ARG A 481 -24.22 8.77 27.84
N ILE A 482 -24.09 10.10 27.68
CA ILE A 482 -24.34 11.23 28.62
C ILE A 482 -24.26 12.48 27.71
N GLY A 483 -25.12 13.49 27.66
CA GLY A 483 -26.07 14.11 28.58
C GLY A 483 -25.92 15.63 28.37
N ASN A 484 -26.96 16.25 27.83
CA ASN A 484 -27.06 17.64 27.37
C ASN A 484 -26.79 18.68 28.48
N ALA A 485 -25.93 19.68 28.23
CA ALA A 485 -26.02 21.01 28.85
C ALA A 485 -25.16 22.02 28.09
N GLY A 486 -25.80 22.95 27.38
CA GLY A 486 -25.14 24.08 26.73
C GLY A 486 -24.86 25.23 27.68
N THR A 487 -23.87 26.05 27.35
CA THR A 487 -24.00 27.53 27.22
C THR A 487 -22.65 28.13 26.83
N THR A 488 -22.67 28.94 25.78
CA THR A 488 -21.57 29.77 25.30
C THR A 488 -21.49 31.06 26.13
N ARG A 489 -20.29 31.43 26.60
CA ARG A 489 -19.96 32.81 26.96
C ARG A 489 -18.59 33.20 26.42
N ARG A 490 -18.51 34.45 25.97
CA ARG A 490 -17.45 35.07 25.19
C ARG A 490 -16.67 36.07 26.05
N ALA A 491 -15.36 36.15 25.76
CA ALA A 491 -14.42 37.29 25.94
C ALA A 491 -13.86 37.58 27.36
N PRO A 492 -12.75 38.35 27.52
CA PRO A 492 -11.85 38.98 26.53
C PRO A 492 -10.33 38.76 26.80
N GLY A 493 -9.47 39.32 25.93
CA GLY A 493 -8.00 39.24 26.03
C GLY A 493 -7.30 40.45 26.68
N SER A 494 -6.00 40.27 26.95
CA SER A 494 -4.90 41.25 26.98
C SER A 494 -3.61 40.42 26.80
N GLY A 495 -2.64 40.73 25.93
CA GLY A 495 -1.83 41.94 25.88
C GLY A 495 -0.59 41.77 26.76
N TYR A 496 0.57 41.38 26.22
CA TYR A 496 1.89 41.69 26.81
C TYR A 496 3.01 41.68 25.77
N THR A 497 3.73 42.79 25.76
CA THR A 497 4.85 43.21 24.90
C THR A 497 6.18 42.60 25.35
N GLY A 498 7.10 42.42 24.41
CA GLY A 498 8.38 41.73 24.61
C GLY A 498 9.52 42.54 25.26
N ARG A 499 10.71 41.92 25.26
CA ARG A 499 12.01 42.57 25.38
C ARG A 499 13.10 41.65 24.82
N GLU A 500 13.77 42.13 23.78
CA GLU A 500 15.12 41.72 23.39
C GLU A 500 16.11 42.44 24.33
N ASP A 501 17.13 41.74 24.82
CA ASP A 501 18.33 42.38 25.34
C ASP A 501 19.55 41.69 24.72
N VAL A 502 20.37 42.51 24.07
CA VAL A 502 21.70 42.23 23.54
C VAL A 502 22.71 42.54 24.63
N SER A 503 23.62 41.61 24.92
CA SER A 503 24.99 41.86 25.40
C SER A 503 25.83 40.61 25.14
#